data_AF-A0A162A6F0-F1
#
_entry.id   AF-A0A162A6F0-F1
#
_cell.length_a   1.000
_cell.length_b   1.000
_cell.length_c   1.000
_cell.angle_alpha   90.00
_cell.angle_beta   90.00
_cell.angle_gamma   90.00
#
_symmetry.space_group_name_H-M   'P 1'
#
loop_
_entity.id
_entity.type
_entity.pdbx_description
1 polymer ?
#
loop_
_entity_poly.entity_id
_entity_poly.type
_entity_poly.pdbx_seq_one_letter_code
_entity_poly.pdbx_strand_id
1 'polypeptide(L)'
;IATRILQLKFANEQPESPSCEQLLSPKAWKLLWLKRMKTPLPATAPNMSWAYQELAKLGGWKDTKRTGRASVKVLWQGWLKLQAILEGYDLAKSLESDL
;
A
#
# COMPACT_ATOMS: atom_id res chain seq x y z
N ILE A 1 -9.99 -11.15 -2.00
CA ILE A 1 -8.89 -10.23 -2.40
C ILE A 1 -9.38 -9.15 -3.39
N ALA A 2 -10.13 -9.50 -4.45
CA ALA A 2 -10.71 -8.52 -5.39
C ALA A 2 -11.58 -7.44 -4.71
N THR A 3 -12.38 -7.82 -3.70
CA THR A 3 -13.23 -6.90 -2.92
C THR A 3 -12.44 -5.81 -2.20
N ARG A 4 -11.25 -6.13 -1.68
CA ARG A 4 -10.36 -5.17 -0.98
C ARG A 4 -9.86 -4.08 -1.92
N ILE A 5 -9.49 -4.43 -3.14
CA ILE A 5 -9.02 -3.46 -4.14
C ILE A 5 -10.17 -2.59 -4.64
N LEU A 6 -11.36 -3.16 -4.75
CA LEU A 6 -12.56 -2.41 -5.08
C LEU A 6 -12.93 -1.42 -3.96
N GLN A 7 -12.88 -1.86 -2.69
CA GLN A 7 -13.07 -1.00 -1.52
C GLN A 7 -12.07 0.16 -1.49
N LEU A 8 -10.78 -0.11 -1.76
CA LEU A 8 -9.74 0.91 -1.84
C LEU A 8 -10.04 1.95 -2.95
N LYS A 9 -10.56 1.50 -4.09
CA LYS A 9 -10.96 2.40 -5.18
C LYS A 9 -12.11 3.31 -4.76
N PHE A 10 -13.16 2.76 -4.16
CA PHE A 10 -14.30 3.55 -3.68
C PHE A 10 -13.93 4.49 -2.54
N ALA A 11 -13.09 4.06 -1.60
CA ALA A 11 -12.65 4.88 -0.49
C ALA A 11 -11.79 6.09 -0.93
N ASN A 12 -11.03 5.96 -2.03
CA ASN A 12 -10.30 7.10 -2.61
C ASN A 12 -11.22 8.08 -3.36
N GLU A 13 -12.41 7.65 -3.77
CA GLU A 13 -13.41 8.53 -4.41
C GLU A 13 -14.28 9.28 -3.39
N GLN A 14 -14.23 8.90 -2.11
CA GLN A 14 -14.96 9.56 -1.02
C GLN A 14 -14.12 10.68 -0.37
N PRO A 15 -14.75 11.81 0.02
CA PRO A 15 -14.05 12.93 0.65
C PRO A 15 -13.56 12.59 2.07
N GLU A 16 -14.23 11.67 2.76
CA GLU A 16 -13.73 11.11 4.02
C GLU A 16 -12.72 10.00 3.71
N SER A 17 -11.45 10.25 3.99
CA SER A 17 -10.38 9.25 3.84
C SER A 17 -10.11 8.59 5.18
N PRO A 18 -10.73 7.44 5.50
CA PRO A 18 -10.49 6.74 6.76
C PRO A 18 -9.02 6.30 6.89
N SER A 19 -8.63 5.86 8.09
CA SER A 19 -7.28 5.32 8.34
C SER A 19 -6.98 4.15 7.40
N CYS A 20 -5.74 4.07 6.90
CA CYS A 20 -5.31 2.97 6.02
C CYS A 20 -5.36 1.59 6.72
N GLU A 21 -5.46 1.55 8.04
CA GLU A 21 -5.51 0.33 8.86
C GLU A 21 -6.75 -0.53 8.59
N GLN A 22 -7.82 0.05 8.04
CA GLN A 22 -9.00 -0.71 7.63
C GLN A 22 -8.71 -1.71 6.49
N LEU A 23 -7.63 -1.49 5.74
CA LEU A 23 -7.28 -2.31 4.58
C LEU A 23 -5.88 -2.92 4.67
N LEU A 24 -4.91 -2.12 5.11
CA LEU A 24 -3.52 -2.53 5.26
C LEU A 24 -3.23 -2.81 6.72
N SER A 25 -2.67 -3.99 7.02
CA SER A 25 -2.19 -4.27 8.36
C SER A 25 -1.09 -3.26 8.77
N PRO A 26 -0.85 -3.05 10.08
CA PRO A 26 0.19 -2.15 10.54
C PRO A 26 1.57 -2.44 9.95
N LYS A 27 1.89 -3.71 9.73
CA LYS A 27 3.13 -4.13 9.06
C LYS A 27 3.14 -3.70 7.59
N ALA A 28 2.03 -3.92 6.87
CA ALA A 28 1.94 -3.67 5.44
C ALA A 28 2.12 -2.19 5.09
N TRP A 29 1.45 -1.27 5.79
CA TRP A 29 1.61 0.16 5.48
C TRP A 29 2.98 0.69 5.90
N LYS A 30 3.58 0.16 6.99
CA LYS A 30 4.96 0.51 7.41
C LYS A 30 6.01 0.04 6.40
N LEU A 31 5.90 -1.19 5.88
CA LEU A 31 6.80 -1.67 4.83
C LEU A 31 6.59 -0.92 3.51
N LEU A 32 5.34 -0.60 3.16
CA LEU A 32 5.04 0.24 2.01
C LEU A 32 5.69 1.63 2.17
N TRP A 33 5.60 2.22 3.36
CA TRP A 33 6.27 3.47 3.69
C TRP A 33 7.78 3.35 3.51
N LEU A 34 8.44 2.38 4.15
CA LEU A 34 9.89 2.18 4.01
C LEU A 34 10.34 1.96 2.55
N LYS A 35 9.55 1.24 1.75
CA LYS A 35 9.88 1.00 0.35
C LYS A 35 9.80 2.26 -0.51
N ARG A 36 8.88 3.17 -0.18
CA ARG A 36 8.51 4.33 -1.03
C ARG A 36 9.12 5.63 -0.52
N MET A 37 8.99 5.85 0.78
CA MET A 37 9.42 7.03 1.51
C MET A 37 10.78 6.72 2.12
N LYS A 38 11.81 7.44 1.71
CA LYS A 38 13.14 7.41 2.35
C LYS A 38 13.17 8.27 3.64
N THR A 39 12.01 8.43 4.28
CA THR A 39 11.79 9.29 5.44
C THR A 39 11.43 8.43 6.65
N PRO A 40 11.65 8.93 7.88
CA PRO A 40 11.29 8.20 9.08
C PRO A 40 9.80 7.85 9.11
N LEU A 41 9.46 6.77 9.81
CA LEU A 41 8.09 6.31 9.97
C LEU A 41 7.26 7.37 10.71
N PRO A 42 6.04 7.68 10.23
CA PRO A 42 5.13 8.56 10.94
C PRO A 42 4.61 7.88 12.21
N ALA A 43 4.32 8.68 13.24
CA ALA A 43 3.73 8.20 14.49
C ALA A 43 2.29 7.71 14.32
N THR A 44 1.54 8.32 13.40
CA THR A 44 0.16 7.96 13.06
C THR A 44 0.07 7.30 11.69
N ALA A 45 -0.87 6.36 11.54
CA ALA A 45 -1.12 5.71 10.27
C ALA A 45 -1.59 6.74 9.22
N PRO A 46 -1.07 6.68 7.99
CA PRO A 46 -1.52 7.56 6.92
C PRO A 46 -2.97 7.27 6.52
N ASN A 47 -3.57 8.20 5.78
CA ASN A 47 -4.95 8.05 5.30
C ASN A 47 -5.07 7.01 4.16
N MET A 48 -6.31 6.61 3.86
CA MET A 48 -6.59 5.64 2.80
C MET A 48 -6.18 6.14 1.40
N SER A 49 -6.30 7.45 1.12
CA SER A 49 -5.88 8.01 -0.17
C SER A 49 -4.37 7.87 -0.40
N TRP A 50 -3.56 8.08 0.65
CA TRP A 50 -2.13 7.83 0.60
C TRP A 50 -1.83 6.36 0.28
N ALA A 51 -2.51 5.44 0.97
CA ALA A 51 -2.35 4.00 0.71
C ALA A 51 -2.72 3.66 -0.73
N TYR A 52 -3.81 4.23 -1.25
CA TYR A 52 -4.22 4.06 -2.65
C TYR A 52 -3.14 4.53 -3.62
N GLN A 53 -2.66 5.76 -3.44
CA GLN A 53 -1.69 6.38 -4.34
C GLN A 53 -0.35 5.65 -4.30
N GLU A 54 0.17 5.31 -3.12
CA GLU A 54 1.46 4.63 -3.00
C GLU A 54 1.39 3.18 -3.49
N LEU A 55 0.27 2.49 -3.26
CA LEU A 55 0.04 1.16 -3.83
C LEU A 55 -0.02 1.23 -5.37
N ALA A 56 -0.75 2.20 -5.92
CA ALA A 56 -0.81 2.41 -7.36
C ALA A 56 0.58 2.72 -7.94
N LYS A 57 1.36 3.59 -7.29
CA LYS A 57 2.74 3.92 -7.71
C LYS A 57 3.65 2.71 -7.65
N LEU A 58 3.53 1.85 -6.64
CA LEU A 58 4.24 0.57 -6.56
C LEU A 58 3.87 -0.34 -7.75
N GLY A 59 2.61 -0.30 -8.17
CA GLY A 59 2.11 -0.95 -9.39
C GLY A 59 2.59 -0.31 -10.70
N GLY A 60 3.29 0.82 -10.67
CA GLY A 60 3.78 1.53 -11.86
C GLY A 60 2.90 2.69 -12.33
N TRP A 61 1.94 3.13 -11.52
CA TRP A 61 1.14 4.32 -11.82
C TRP A 61 2.00 5.59 -11.74
N LYS A 62 1.89 6.45 -12.76
CA LYS A 62 2.60 7.75 -12.86
C LYS A 62 1.66 8.96 -12.87
N ASP A 63 0.35 8.73 -12.82
CA ASP A 63 -0.70 9.76 -12.93
C ASP A 63 -0.49 10.76 -14.10
N THR A 64 -0.15 10.24 -15.29
CA THR A 64 0.18 11.09 -16.46
C THR A 64 -0.97 11.98 -16.92
N LYS A 65 -2.21 11.57 -16.66
CA LYS A 65 -3.43 12.32 -17.00
C LYS A 65 -3.95 13.21 -15.84
N ARG A 66 -3.26 13.23 -14.69
CA ARG A 66 -3.63 14.00 -13.49
C ARG A 66 -5.07 13.78 -13.04
N THR A 67 -5.60 12.57 -13.26
CA THR A 67 -6.97 12.25 -12.88
C THR A 67 -7.06 11.77 -11.44
N GLY A 68 -5.93 11.42 -10.82
CA GLY A 68 -5.90 10.82 -9.49
C GLY A 68 -6.47 9.40 -9.44
N ARG A 69 -6.81 8.80 -10.59
CA ARG A 69 -7.48 7.50 -10.71
C ARG A 69 -6.57 6.47 -11.36
N ALA A 70 -6.11 5.51 -10.58
CA ALA A 70 -5.39 4.33 -11.04
C ALA A 70 -6.36 3.22 -11.50
N SER A 71 -5.95 2.43 -12.49
CA SER A 71 -6.72 1.27 -12.94
C SER A 71 -6.64 0.13 -11.93
N VAL A 72 -7.69 -0.69 -11.86
CA VAL A 72 -7.74 -1.88 -10.98
C VAL A 72 -6.54 -2.82 -11.24
N LYS A 73 -6.12 -2.96 -12.51
CA LYS A 73 -4.95 -3.75 -12.88
C LYS A 73 -3.68 -3.24 -12.20
N VAL A 74 -3.45 -1.92 -12.19
CA VAL A 74 -2.26 -1.32 -11.59
C VAL A 74 -2.30 -1.44 -10.07
N LEU A 75 -3.47 -1.27 -9.45
CA LEU A 75 -3.66 -1.52 -8.02
C LEU A 75 -3.37 -2.97 -7.65
N TRP A 76 -3.84 -3.93 -8.46
CA TRP A 76 -3.55 -5.35 -8.28
C TRP A 76 -2.05 -5.65 -8.37
N GLN A 77 -1.35 -5.07 -9.37
CA GLN A 77 0.09 -5.21 -9.51
C GLN A 77 0.86 -4.62 -8.31
N GLY A 78 0.42 -3.47 -7.81
CA GLY A 78 0.97 -2.87 -6.59
C GLY A 78 0.75 -3.76 -5.36
N TRP A 79 -0.44 -4.30 -5.22
CA TRP A 79 -0.79 -5.24 -4.15
C TRP A 79 0.10 -6.49 -4.18
N LEU A 80 0.24 -7.13 -5.34
CA LEU A 80 1.07 -8.33 -5.49
C LEU A 80 2.52 -8.06 -5.07
N LYS A 81 3.09 -6.92 -5.48
CA LYS A 81 4.44 -6.52 -5.09
C LYS A 81 4.55 -6.27 -3.59
N LEU A 82 3.54 -5.66 -2.97
CA LEU A 82 3.52 -5.44 -1.53
C LEU A 82 3.48 -6.76 -0.75
N GLN A 83 2.71 -7.74 -1.21
CA GLN A 83 2.68 -9.09 -0.61
C GLN A 83 4.05 -9.77 -0.69
N ALA A 84 4.72 -9.71 -1.85
CA ALA A 84 6.07 -10.26 -1.99
C ALA A 84 7.09 -9.61 -1.03
N ILE A 85 6.97 -8.30 -0.78
CA ILE A 85 7.81 -7.59 0.19
C ILE A 85 7.50 -8.05 1.63
N LEU A 86 6.23 -8.25 1.96
CA LEU A 86 5.80 -8.76 3.27
C LEU A 86 6.34 -10.17 3.52
N GLU A 87 6.17 -11.07 2.56
CA GLU A 87 6.70 -12.44 2.63
C GLU A 87 8.22 -12.44 2.78
N GLY A 88 8.92 -11.62 1.97
CA GLY A 88 10.38 -11.49 2.08
C GLY A 88 10.84 -10.95 3.44
N TYR A 89 10.10 -10.01 4.03
CA TYR A 89 10.39 -9.49 5.36
C TYR A 89 10.19 -10.55 6.46
N ASP A 90 9.07 -11.29 6.42
CA ASP A 90 8.80 -12.33 7.42
C ASP A 90 9.82 -13.49 7.30
N LEU A 91 10.25 -13.86 6.08
CA LEU A 91 11.31 -14.84 5.84
C LEU A 91 12.69 -14.37 6.33
N ALA A 92 13.05 -13.12 6.08
CA ALA A 92 14.31 -12.56 6.58
C ALA A 92 14.33 -12.56 8.12
N LYS A 93 13.20 -12.20 8.73
CA LYS A 93 13.06 -12.20 10.19
C LYS A 93 13.14 -13.61 10.79
N SER A 94 12.56 -14.62 10.15
CA SER A 94 12.71 -16.00 10.61
C SER A 94 14.16 -16.47 10.52
N LEU A 95 14.85 -16.14 9.43
CA LEU A 95 16.26 -16.49 9.27
C LEU A 95 17.15 -15.85 10.35
N GLU A 96 16.92 -14.57 10.69
CA GLU A 96 17.64 -13.90 11.79
C GLU A 96 17.32 -14.47 13.17
N SER A 97 16.15 -15.07 13.35
CA SER A 97 15.77 -15.72 14.62
C SER A 97 16.37 -17.11 14.80
N ASP A 98 16.76 -17.77 13.70
CA ASP A 98 17.36 -19.09 13.69
C ASP A 98 18.90 -19.05 13.77
N LEU A 99 19.50 -17.86 13.62
CA LEU A 99 20.93 -17.55 13.75
C LEU A 99 21.31 -17.10 15.17
#